data_AF-A4U1W3-F1
#
_entry.id   AF-A4U1W3-F1
#
_cell.length_a   1.000
_cell.length_b   1.000
_cell.length_c   1.000
_cell.angle_alpha   90.00
_cell.angle_beta   90.00
_cell.angle_gamma   90.00
#
_symmetry.space_group_name_H-M   'P 1'
#
loop_
_entity.id
_entity.type
_entity.pdbx_description
1 polymer ?
#
loop_
_entity_poly.entity_id
_entity_poly.type
_entity_poly.pdbx_seq_one_letter_code
_entity_poly.pdbx_strand_id
1 'polypeptide(L)' 'MIQHWLLEAGVDGEILRDDQWDRLREFVPGGRKGKRGPRSDARRFLDAILWLARSGARWRDLPEDRFGRFC' A
#
# COMPACT_ATOMS: atom_id res chain seq x y z
N MET A 1 -4.20 -0.11 -18.36
CA MET A 1 -4.56 -1.51 -18.03
C MET A 1 -4.61 -1.81 -16.52
N ILE A 2 -3.97 -1.03 -15.63
CA ILE A 2 -4.14 -1.19 -14.16
C ILE A 2 -5.21 -0.24 -13.59
N GLN A 3 -5.41 0.91 -14.23
CA GLN A 3 -6.31 1.98 -13.78
C GLN A 3 -7.80 1.56 -13.71
N HIS A 4 -8.26 0.68 -14.60
CA HIS A 4 -9.66 0.22 -14.63
C HIS A 4 -9.99 -0.73 -13.47
N TRP A 5 -9.05 -1.57 -13.04
CA TRP A 5 -9.26 -2.55 -11.97
C TRP A 5 -9.37 -1.88 -10.58
N LEU A 6 -8.67 -0.76 -10.36
CA LEU A 6 -8.71 0.00 -9.11
C LEU A 6 -10.01 0.80 -8.91
N LEU A 7 -10.62 1.28 -10.01
CA LEU A 7 -11.91 1.99 -9.96
C LEU A 7 -13.08 1.03 -9.70
N GLU A 8 -13.02 -0.19 -10.23
CA GLU A 8 -14.02 -1.26 -9.98
C GLU A 8 -13.92 -1.83 -8.56
N ALA A 9 -12.72 -1.85 -7.97
CA ALA A 9 -12.48 -2.42 -6.63
C ALA A 9 -12.99 -1.55 -5.46
N GLY A 10 -13.59 -0.38 -5.72
CA GLY A 10 -14.17 0.48 -4.68
C GLY A 10 -13.16 1.01 -3.67
N VAL A 11 -11.91 1.19 -4.09
CA VAL A 11 -10.86 1.81 -3.27
C VAL A 11 -10.90 3.31 -3.51
N ASP A 12 -11.88 3.97 -2.89
CA ASP A 12 -12.10 5.41 -3.05
C ASP A 12 -11.07 6.27 -2.29
N GLY A 13 -10.17 5.65 -1.51
CA GLY A 13 -9.19 6.33 -0.65
C GLY A 13 -7.75 5.89 -0.88
N GLU A 14 -6.82 6.81 -0.67
CA GLU A 14 -5.36 6.58 -0.66
C GLU A 14 -4.90 5.78 0.58
N ILE A 15 -5.81 5.56 1.53
CA ILE A 15 -5.60 4.86 2.79
C ILE A 15 -6.68 3.79 2.91
N LEU A 16 -6.27 2.56 3.17
CA LEU A 16 -7.17 1.45 3.44
C LEU A 16 -7.93 1.71 4.73
N ARG A 17 -9.26 1.57 4.66
CA ARG A 17 -10.07 1.43 5.86
C ARG A 17 -9.75 0.12 6.57
N ASP A 18 -10.07 0.04 7.85
CA ASP A 18 -9.78 -1.15 8.67
C ASP A 18 -10.44 -2.41 8.10
N ASP A 19 -11.68 -2.31 7.62
CA ASP A 19 -12.44 -3.42 7.01
C ASP A 19 -11.80 -3.93 5.71
N GLN A 20 -11.23 -3.02 4.91
CA GLN A 20 -10.52 -3.38 3.68
C GLN A 20 -9.16 -4.02 4.01
N TRP A 21 -8.46 -3.47 4.99
CA TRP A 21 -7.20 -4.02 5.48
C TRP A 21 -7.39 -5.43 6.05
N ASP A 22 -8.44 -5.68 6.82
CA ASP A 22 -8.70 -7.00 7.41
C ASP A 22 -8.94 -8.10 6.38
N ARG A 23 -9.48 -7.76 5.20
CA ARG A 23 -9.62 -8.69 4.08
C ARG A 23 -8.29 -8.92 3.36
N LEU A 24 -7.49 -7.86 3.22
CA LEU A 24 -6.22 -7.91 2.46
C LEU A 24 -5.08 -8.54 3.27
N ARG A 25 -5.04 -8.34 4.58
CA ARG A 25 -3.93 -8.78 5.44
C ARG A 25 -3.69 -10.29 5.40
N GLU A 26 -4.71 -11.08 5.07
CA GLU A 26 -4.58 -12.54 4.90
C GLU A 26 -3.81 -12.93 3.63
N PHE A 27 -3.90 -12.08 2.60
CA PHE A 27 -3.20 -12.26 1.33
C PHE A 27 -1.82 -11.60 1.31
N VAL A 28 -1.57 -10.66 2.22
CA VAL A 28 -0.24 -10.08 2.37
C VAL A 28 0.60 -11.06 3.18
N PRO A 29 1.57 -11.76 2.56
CA PRO A 29 2.42 -12.70 3.29
C PRO A 29 3.15 -11.90 4.37
N GLY A 30 2.73 -12.08 5.63
CA GLY A 30 3.40 -11.48 6.77
C GLY A 30 4.90 -11.77 6.65
N GLY A 31 5.71 -10.71 6.80
CA GLY A 31 7.15 -10.76 6.58
C GLY A 31 7.75 -12.03 7.20
N ARG A 32 8.19 -12.95 6.32
CA ARG A 32 8.67 -14.27 6.72
C ARG A 32 9.77 -14.08 7.76
N LYS A 33 9.58 -14.63 8.97
CA LYS A 33 10.56 -14.59 10.06
C LYS A 33 11.94 -14.98 9.49
N GLY A 34 12.90 -14.06 9.49
CA GLY A 34 14.28 -14.32 9.09
C GLY A 34 14.73 -13.89 7.68
N LYS A 35 13.92 -13.17 6.87
CA LYS A 35 14.41 -12.53 5.62
C LYS A 35 14.32 -11.00 5.68
N ARG A 36 15.51 -10.39 5.67
CA ARG A 36 15.93 -8.97 5.69
C ARG A 36 14.89 -7.92 5.24
N GLY A 37 14.57 -6.98 6.15
CA GLY A 37 13.83 -5.74 5.88
C GLY A 37 13.11 -5.20 7.13
N PRO A 38 13.13 -3.89 7.43
CA PRO A 38 12.60 -3.35 8.68
C PRO A 38 11.07 -3.39 8.69
N ARG A 39 10.48 -4.52 9.14
CA ARG A 39 9.07 -4.68 9.57
C ARG A 39 8.08 -3.75 8.86
N SER A 40 8.18 -3.61 7.54
CA SER A 40 7.50 -2.52 6.84
C SER A 40 6.01 -2.76 7.03
N ASP A 41 5.37 -1.85 7.74
CA ASP A 41 3.95 -1.88 8.01
C ASP A 41 3.22 -2.15 6.70
N ALA A 42 2.75 -3.38 6.54
CA ALA A 42 2.28 -3.90 5.28
C ALA A 42 1.04 -3.14 4.81
N ARG A 43 0.27 -2.61 5.76
CA ARG A 43 -0.82 -1.69 5.52
C ARG A 43 -0.29 -0.39 4.93
N ARG A 44 0.70 0.21 5.58
CA ARG A 44 1.31 1.47 5.13
C ARG A 44 1.99 1.34 3.76
N PHE A 45 2.54 0.17 3.45
CA PHE A 45 3.08 -0.14 2.13
C PHE A 45 1.99 -0.22 1.06
N LEU A 46 0.85 -0.85 1.37
CA LEU A 46 -0.29 -0.89 0.47
C LEU A 46 -0.93 0.49 0.28
N ASP A 47 -1.06 1.28 1.35
CA ASP A 47 -1.52 2.66 1.28
C ASP A 47 -0.61 3.50 0.34
N ALA A 48 0.71 3.31 0.44
CA ALA A 48 1.67 3.96 -0.46
C ALA A 48 1.48 3.55 -1.93
N ILE A 49 1.21 2.27 -2.20
CA ILE A 49 0.93 1.77 -3.56
C ILE A 49 -0.38 2.37 -4.09
N LEU A 50 -1.42 2.44 -3.27
CA LEU A 50 -2.70 3.03 -3.65
C LEU A 50 -2.54 4.51 -4.01
N TRP A 51 -1.80 5.27 -3.19
CA TRP A 51 -1.45 6.65 -3.47
C TRP A 51 -0.74 6.80 -4.82
N LEU A 52 0.31 5.99 -5.07
CA LEU A 52 1.06 6.01 -6.33
C LEU A 52 0.19 5.66 -7.54
N ALA A 53 -0.66 4.65 -7.41
CA ALA A 53 -1.53 4.22 -8.49
C ALA A 53 -2.56 5.30 -8.85
N ARG A 54 -2.99 6.09 -7.85
CA ARG A 54 -3.92 7.21 -8.06
C ARG A 54 -3.25 8.47 -8.57
N SER A 55 -2.10 8.84 -8.00
CA SER A 55 -1.38 10.07 -8.32
C SER A 55 -0.60 9.99 -9.63
N GLY A 56 -0.18 8.78 -10.03
CA GLY A 56 0.76 8.58 -11.15
C GLY A 56 2.17 9.10 -10.85
N ALA A 57 2.45 9.49 -9.61
CA ALA A 57 3.73 10.04 -9.20
C ALA A 57 4.82 8.96 -9.15
N ARG A 58 6.08 9.40 -9.05
CA ARG A 58 7.22 8.47 -8.93
C ARG A 58 7.36 8.05 -7.47
N TRP A 59 7.97 6.88 -7.24
CA TRP A 59 8.26 6.39 -5.89
C TRP A 59 9.06 7.39 -5.02
N ARG A 60 9.92 8.21 -5.64
CA ARG A 60 10.72 9.22 -4.94
C ARG A 60 9.91 10.43 -4.45
N ASP A 61 8.71 10.62 -5.01
CA ASP A 61 7.82 11.72 -4.66
C ASP A 61 6.81 11.29 -3.58
N LEU A 62 6.95 10.08 -3.05
CA LEU A 62 6.08 9.54 -2.01
C LEU A 62 6.20 10.40 -0.73
N PRO A 63 5.08 10.88 -0.16
CA PRO A 63 5.10 11.61 1.10
C PRO A 63 5.62 10.74 2.26
N GLU A 64 6.88 10.94 2.65
CA GLU A 64 7.54 10.14 3.71
C GLU A 64 6.89 10.36 5.09
N ASP A 65 6.32 11.53 5.33
CA ASP A 65 5.58 11.87 6.55
C ASP A 65 4.32 11.02 6.72
N ARG A 66 3.68 10.63 5.60
CA ARG A 66 2.45 9.83 5.59
C ARG A 66 2.73 8.33 5.49
N PHE A 67 3.64 7.93 4.62
CA PHE A 67 3.84 6.52 4.27
C PHE A 67 5.16 5.93 4.82
N GLY A 68 6.03 6.77 5.36
CA GLY A 68 7.36 6.37 5.78
C GLY A 68 8.32 6.15 4.62
N ARG A 69 9.58 5.88 4.97
CA ARG A 69 10.66 5.73 4.00
C ARG A 69 10.74 4.30 3.47
N PHE A 70 10.47 4.12 2.19
CA PHE A 70 10.63 2.85 1.48
C PHE A 70 11.77 2.86 0.45
N CYS A 71 12.57 3.92 0.46
CA CYS A 71 13.78 4.10 -0.36
C CYS A 71 15.06 3.84 0.43
#